data_AF-K2PJ95-F1
#
_entry.id   AF-K2PJ95-F1
#
_cell.length_a   1.000
_cell.length_b   1.000
_cell.length_c   1.000
_cell.angle_alpha   90.00
_cell.angle_beta   90.00
_cell.angle_gamma   90.00
#
_symmetry.space_group_name_H-M   'P 1'
#
loop_
_entity.id
_entity.type
_entity.pdbx_description
1 polymer ?
#
loop_
_entity_poly.entity_id
_entity_poly.type
_entity_poly.pdbx_seq_one_letter_code
_entity_poly.pdbx_strand_id
1 'polypeptide(L)' 'MNRFEGSGAREARIRYLDGDFQVMAPGAFVRCAVTGQEIPLDELKYWSVARQEPYINADVSLAREIEENPALRVRK' A
#
# COMPACT_ATOMS: atom_id res chain seq x y z
N MET A 1 27.62 6.05 -19.84
CA MET A 1 26.68 6.71 -18.90
C MET A 1 26.21 5.66 -17.92
N ASN A 2 26.63 5.73 -16.65
CA ASN A 2 26.23 4.78 -15.61
C ASN A 2 24.69 4.77 -15.52
N ARG A 3 24.06 3.67 -15.96
CA ARG A 3 23.74 2.52 -15.12
C ARG A 3 22.59 2.87 -14.18
N PHE A 4 21.37 2.90 -14.73
CA PHE A 4 20.17 2.63 -13.93
C PHE A 4 20.21 1.15 -13.56
N GLU A 5 21.09 0.87 -12.62
CA GLU A 5 21.34 -0.43 -12.01
C GLU A 5 20.01 -0.90 -11.44
N GLY A 6 19.37 -1.83 -12.13
CA GLY A 6 18.46 -2.75 -11.48
C GLY A 6 19.27 -3.49 -10.41
N SER A 7 19.18 -3.05 -9.16
CA SER A 7 19.54 -3.86 -7.99
C SER A 7 19.11 -3.18 -6.71
N GLY A 8 18.11 -3.75 -6.05
CA GLY A 8 17.94 -3.59 -4.60
C GLY A 8 16.72 -2.80 -4.15
N ALA A 9 15.75 -2.52 -5.01
CA ALA A 9 14.44 -2.12 -4.56
C ALA A 9 13.82 -3.37 -3.90
N ARG A 10 14.01 -3.49 -2.59
CA ARG A 10 13.54 -4.62 -1.78
C ARG A 10 12.13 -4.29 -1.31
N GLU A 11 11.24 -5.29 -1.33
CA GLU A 11 9.95 -5.19 -0.65
C GLU A 11 10.20 -4.96 0.84
N ALA A 12 9.88 -3.76 1.31
CA ALA A 12 9.89 -3.43 2.70
C ALA A 12 8.78 -4.20 3.39
N ARG A 13 9.09 -4.80 4.53
CA ARG A 13 8.06 -5.43 5.35
C ARG A 13 7.63 -4.42 6.38
N ILE A 14 6.43 -3.88 6.20
CA ILE A 14 5.87 -2.86 7.08
C ILE A 14 4.63 -3.43 7.76
N ARG A 15 4.52 -3.15 9.05
CA ARG A 15 3.32 -3.36 9.85
C ARG A 15 2.57 -2.05 9.94
N TYR A 16 1.36 -2.04 9.42
CA TYR A 16 0.52 -0.85 9.40
C TYR A 16 -0.16 -0.67 10.74
N LEU A 17 -0.12 0.53 11.30
CA LEU A 17 -0.78 0.89 12.57
C LEU A 17 -1.79 2.01 12.31
N ASP A 18 -2.65 2.24 13.29
CA ASP A 18 -3.63 3.33 13.25
C ASP A 18 -2.91 4.68 13.41
N GLY A 19 -2.57 5.29 12.28
CA GLY A 19 -1.87 6.57 12.21
C GLY A 19 -0.34 6.51 12.13
N ASP A 20 0.27 5.33 12.18
CA ASP A 20 1.73 5.14 12.02
C ASP A 20 2.01 3.81 11.29
N PHE A 21 3.25 3.55 10.92
CA PHE A 21 3.65 2.25 10.42
C PHE A 21 5.03 1.85 10.92
N GLN A 22 5.15 0.59 11.33
CA GLN A 22 6.40 0.04 11.82
C GLN A 22 7.11 -0.75 10.73
N VAL A 23 8.31 -0.30 10.36
CA VAL A 23 9.16 -1.01 9.41
C VAL A 23 9.80 -2.22 10.10
N MET A 24 9.31 -3.43 9.79
CA MET A 24 9.91 -4.69 10.25
C MET A 24 11.13 -5.09 9.43
N ALA A 25 11.12 -4.85 8.11
CA ALA A 25 12.26 -5.10 7.25
C ALA A 25 12.53 -3.88 6.37
N PRO A 26 13.78 -3.37 6.35
CA PRO A 26 14.13 -2.22 5.53
C PRO A 26 14.01 -2.57 4.05
N GLY A 27 13.31 -1.73 3.30
CA GLY A 27 13.13 -1.84 1.87
C GLY A 27 12.80 -0.48 1.26
N ALA A 28 12.70 -0.45 -0.07
CA ALA A 28 12.48 0.79 -0.81
C ALA A 28 11.01 1.02 -1.18
N PHE A 29 10.23 -0.06 -1.29
CA PHE A 29 8.83 -0.02 -1.68
C PHE A 29 8.02 -1.13 -0.98
N VAL A 30 6.71 -0.99 -0.95
CA VAL A 30 5.75 -2.05 -0.60
C VAL A 30 4.91 -2.40 -1.80
N ARG A 31 4.28 -3.58 -1.81
CA ARG A 31 3.44 -4.01 -2.92
C ARG A 31 1.97 -3.80 -2.60
N CYS A 32 1.26 -3.11 -3.51
CA CYS A 32 -0.18 -2.91 -3.41
C CYS A 32 -0.91 -4.25 -3.31
N ALA A 33 -1.74 -4.44 -2.29
CA ALA A 33 -2.47 -5.69 -2.11
C ALA A 33 -3.54 -5.94 -3.18
N VAL A 34 -4.04 -4.89 -3.82
CA VAL A 34 -5.11 -4.96 -4.81
C VAL A 34 -4.56 -5.04 -6.23
N THR A 35 -3.67 -4.12 -6.60
CA THR A 35 -3.13 -4.02 -7.97
C THR A 35 -1.82 -4.77 -8.16
N GLY A 36 -1.13 -5.17 -7.08
CA GLY A 36 0.18 -5.81 -7.15
C GLY A 36 1.32 -4.88 -7.57
N GLN A 37 1.06 -3.58 -7.72
CA GLN A 37 2.06 -2.58 -8.11
C GLN A 37 3.00 -2.23 -6.96
N GLU A 38 4.22 -1.80 -7.33
CA GLU A 38 5.24 -1.34 -6.40
C GLU A 38 4.93 0.10 -5.96
N ILE A 39 4.84 0.34 -4.66
CA ILE A 39 4.55 1.63 -4.04
C ILE A 39 5.77 2.05 -3.25
N PRO A 40 6.50 3.10 -3.66
CA PRO A 40 7.61 3.64 -2.88
C PRO A 40 7.14 4.02 -1.48
N LEU A 41 7.96 3.79 -0.46
CA LEU A 41 7.59 4.12 0.92
C LEU A 41 7.27 5.61 1.12
N ASP A 42 7.91 6.48 0.33
CA ASP A 42 7.65 7.92 0.33
C ASP A 42 6.26 8.29 -0.22
N GLU A 43 5.71 7.45 -1.11
CA GLU A 43 4.40 7.63 -1.73
C GLU A 43 3.28 6.85 -1.02
N LEU A 44 3.64 6.03 -0.03
CA LEU A 44 2.71 5.23 0.76
C LEU A 44 1.85 6.11 1.68
N LYS A 45 0.73 6.60 1.13
CA LYS A 45 -0.23 7.46 1.83
C LYS A 45 -1.52 6.77 2.22
N TYR A 46 -1.82 5.64 1.59
CA TYR A 46 -3.07 4.92 1.76
C TYR A 46 -2.79 3.48 2.19
N TRP A 47 -3.28 3.09 3.37
CA TRP A 47 -3.16 1.73 3.88
C TRP A 47 -4.34 1.37 4.78
N SER A 48 -4.65 0.09 4.84
CA SER A 48 -5.66 -0.48 5.75
C SER A 48 -5.00 -1.17 6.93
N VAL A 49 -5.25 -0.66 8.13
CA VAL A 49 -4.73 -1.25 9.39
C VAL A 49 -5.42 -2.57 9.71
N ALA A 50 -6.75 -2.63 9.56
CA ALA A 50 -7.53 -3.85 9.79
C ALA A 50 -7.07 -5.02 8.92
N ARG A 51 -6.46 -4.71 7.77
CA ARG A 51 -6.12 -5.68 6.73
C ARG A 51 -4.63 -5.85 6.51
N GLN A 52 -3.82 -4.94 7.05
CA GLN A 52 -2.38 -4.87 6.85
C GLN A 52 -2.00 -4.76 5.37
N GLU A 53 -2.77 -3.99 4.61
CA GLU A 53 -2.65 -3.88 3.16
C GLU A 53 -2.34 -2.44 2.75
N PRO A 54 -1.28 -2.19 1.97
CA PRO A 54 -1.04 -0.89 1.35
C PRO A 54 -1.82 -0.76 0.04
N TYR A 55 -2.19 0.47 -0.28
CA TYR A 55 -2.84 0.84 -1.53
C TYR A 55 -2.09 1.98 -2.19
N ILE A 56 -2.00 1.91 -3.52
CA ILE A 56 -1.26 2.90 -4.32
C ILE A 56 -2.00 4.24 -4.44
N ASN A 57 -3.33 4.23 -4.33
CA ASN A 57 -4.16 5.42 -4.47
C ASN A 57 -5.50 5.27 -3.72
N ALA A 58 -6.15 6.42 -3.48
CA ALA A 58 -7.45 6.48 -2.80
C ALA A 58 -8.53 5.65 -3.50
N ASP A 59 -8.54 5.61 -4.84
CA ASP A 59 -9.49 4.80 -5.62
C ASP A 59 -9.35 3.30 -5.32
N VAL A 60 -8.12 2.78 -5.17
CA VAL A 60 -7.89 1.38 -4.76
C VAL A 60 -8.37 1.13 -3.33
N SER A 61 -8.08 2.03 -2.40
CA SER A 61 -8.58 1.93 -1.02
C SER A 61 -10.10 1.93 -0.99
N LEU A 62 -10.73 2.82 -1.76
CA LEU A 62 -12.18 2.94 -1.86
C LEU A 62 -12.82 1.72 -2.50
N ALA A 63 -12.28 1.22 -3.63
CA ALA A 63 -12.75 0.00 -4.26
C ALA A 63 -12.76 -1.14 -3.26
N ARG A 64 -11.69 -1.25 -2.48
CA ARG A 64 -11.55 -2.31 -1.48
C ARG A 64 -12.47 -2.14 -0.28
N GLU A 65 -12.74 -0.91 0.13
CA GLU A 65 -13.71 -0.59 1.18
C GLU A 65 -15.16 -0.85 0.72
N ILE A 66 -15.49 -0.59 -0.55
CA ILE A 66 -16.81 -0.90 -1.13
C ILE A 66 -17.06 -2.41 -1.20
N GLU A 67 -16.04 -3.19 -1.52
CA GLU A 67 -16.14 -4.67 -1.54
C GLU A 67 -16.43 -5.23 -0.14
N GLU A 68 -15.74 -4.73 0.88
CA GLU A 68 -15.93 -5.18 2.27
C GLU A 68 -17.20 -4.62 2.90
N ASN A 69 -17.55 -3.37 2.59
CA ASN A 69 -18.71 -2.69 3.12
C ASN A 69 -19.70 -2.34 1.99
N PRO A 70 -20.54 -3.29 1.57
CA PRO A 70 -21.52 -3.07 0.50
C PRO A 70 -22.55 -1.98 0.87
N ALA A 71 -22.66 -1.57 2.14
CA ALA A 71 -23.51 -0.48 2.57
C ALA A 71 -23.05 0.89 2.03
N LEU A 72 -21.75 1.07 1.75
CA LEU A 72 -21.22 2.31 1.16
C LEU A 72 -21.57 2.47 -0.32
N ARG A 73 -21.98 1.39 -1.00
CA ARG A 73 -22.40 1.42 -2.40
C ARG A 73 -23.73 2.16 -2.61
N VAL A 74 -24.44 2.47 -1.52
CA VAL A 74 -25.74 3.14 -1.55
C VAL A 74 -25.58 4.55 -1.01
N ARG A 75 -25.19 5.48 -1.87
CA ARG A 75 -25.62 6.87 -1.72
C ARG A 75 -26.87 7.01 -2.58
N LYS A 76 -28.03 6.84 -1.95
CA LYS A 76 -29.33 7.10 -2.56
C LYS A 76 -29.57 8.60 -2.65
#